data_AF-A0A929WR45-F1
#
_entry.id   AF-A0A929WR45-F1
#
_cell.length_a   1.000
_cell.length_b   1.000
_cell.length_c   1.000
_cell.angle_alpha   90.00
_cell.angle_beta   90.00
_cell.angle_gamma   90.00
#
_symmetry.space_group_name_H-M   'P 1'
#
loop_
_entity.id
_entity.type
_entity.pdbx_description
1 polymer ?
#
loop_
_entity_poly.entity_id
_entity_poly.type
_entity_poly.pdbx_seq_one_letter_code
_entity_poly.pdbx_strand_id
1 'polypeptide(L)' 'AVASANEHVSRAESIRKIKVLTTDFTEANGLLTPSLKVKRAEATRRFAPVIDEIYGGPVQS' A
#
# COMPACT_ATOMS: atom_id res chain seq x y z
N ALA A 1 11.06 -0.44 11.91
CA ALA A 1 9.66 -0.02 11.65
C ALA A 1 8.73 -1.21 11.44
N VAL A 2 8.79 -1.94 10.31
CA VAL A 2 7.83 -3.02 10.01
C VAL A 2 7.90 -4.21 10.98
N ALA A 3 9.10 -4.62 11.39
CA ALA A 3 9.25 -5.69 12.39
C ALA A 3 8.54 -5.34 13.72
N SER A 4 8.75 -4.13 14.23
CA SER A 4 8.08 -3.65 15.44
C SER A 4 6.56 -3.51 15.26
N ALA A 5 6.07 -3.07 14.09
CA ALA A 5 4.64 -3.06 13.81
C ALA A 5 4.02 -4.48 13.86
N ASN A 6 4.74 -5.50 13.38
CA ASN A 6 4.30 -6.88 13.40
C ASN A 6 4.20 -7.49 14.81
N GLU A 7 4.87 -6.92 15.82
CA GLU A 7 4.77 -7.37 17.22
C GLU A 7 3.40 -7.08 17.84
N HIS A 8 2.63 -6.14 17.27
CA HIS A 8 1.37 -5.65 17.81
C HIS A 8 0.13 -6.28 17.17
N VAL A 9 0.32 -7.22 16.23
CA VAL A 9 -0.78 -7.80 15.44
C VAL A 9 -0.69 -9.33 15.43
N SER A 10 -1.81 -9.98 15.11
CA SER A 10 -1.84 -11.43 15.00
C SER A 10 -0.96 -11.93 13.83
N ARG A 11 -0.64 -13.23 13.82
CA ARG A 11 0.11 -13.85 12.72
C ARG A 11 -0.58 -13.67 11.36
N ALA A 12 -1.91 -13.67 11.33
CA ALA A 12 -2.69 -13.50 10.11
C ALA A 12 -2.65 -12.05 9.58
N GLU A 13 -2.55 -11.07 10.48
CA GLU A 13 -2.48 -9.64 10.14
C GLU A 13 -1.04 -9.14 9.95
N SER A 14 -0.05 -9.97 10.24
CA SER A 14 1.37 -9.65 10.07
C SER A 14 1.73 -9.36 8.61
N ILE A 15 2.44 -8.26 8.41
CA ILE A 15 2.95 -7.80 7.11
C ILE A 15 4.02 -8.78 6.62
N ARG A 16 3.76 -9.44 5.48
CA ARG A 16 4.64 -10.47 4.89
C ARG A 16 5.67 -9.94 3.91
N LYS A 17 5.31 -8.92 3.13
CA LYS A 17 6.15 -8.31 2.09
C LYS A 17 5.88 -6.82 2.06
N ILE A 18 6.91 -6.03 1.76
CA ILE A 18 6.82 -4.58 1.60
C ILE A 18 7.62 -4.14 0.37
N LYS A 19 7.18 -3.07 -0.28
CA LYS A 19 7.93 -2.38 -1.33
C LYS A 19 7.98 -0.90 -0.97
N VAL A 20 9.16 -0.30 -1.10
CA VAL A 20 9.33 1.15 -0.96
C VAL A 20 8.99 1.80 -2.29
N LEU A 21 8.08 2.77 -2.26
CA LEU A 21 7.72 3.58 -3.43
C LEU A 21 8.66 4.78 -3.50
N THR A 22 8.98 5.23 -4.72
CA THR A 22 9.78 6.45 -4.96
C THR A 22 8.93 7.72 -4.96
N THR A 23 7.61 7.58 -4.84
CA THR A 23 6.64 8.68 -4.97
C THR A 23 5.77 8.73 -3.72
N ASP A 24 5.65 9.92 -3.14
CA ASP A 24 4.82 10.16 -1.97
C ASP A 24 3.33 10.23 -2.29
N PHE A 25 2.51 10.02 -1.27
CA PHE A 25 1.07 10.25 -1.38
C PHE A 25 0.80 11.69 -1.01
N THR A 26 0.23 12.47 -1.94
CA THR A 26 -0.08 13.87 -1.70
C THR A 26 -1.49 14.19 -2.17
N GLU A 27 -2.06 15.29 -1.68
CA GLU A 27 -3.31 15.82 -2.22
C GLU A 27 -3.12 16.27 -3.67
N ALA A 28 -1.98 16.92 -3.96
CA ALA A 28 -1.65 17.47 -5.27
C ALA A 28 -1.58 16.40 -6.37
N ASN A 29 -1.06 15.21 -6.06
CA ASN A 29 -1.04 14.09 -7.03
C ASN A 29 -2.31 13.23 -6.99
N GLY A 30 -3.31 13.65 -6.20
CA GLY A 30 -4.63 13.03 -6.11
C GLY A 30 -4.70 11.77 -5.26
N LEU A 31 -3.62 11.35 -4.61
CA LEU A 31 -3.59 10.13 -3.80
C LEU A 31 -4.20 10.31 -2.41
N LEU A 32 -4.27 11.55 -1.91
CA LEU A 32 -4.90 11.88 -0.63
C LEU A 32 -6.18 12.71 -0.80
N THR A 33 -7.11 12.58 0.14
CA THR A 33 -8.21 13.53 0.36
C THR A 33 -7.69 14.81 1.03
N PRO A 34 -8.46 15.92 1.02
CA PRO A 34 -8.13 17.11 1.81
C PRO A 34 -7.95 16.87 3.32
N SER A 35 -8.48 15.76 3.82
CA SER A 35 -8.31 15.28 5.20
C SER A 35 -7.17 14.26 5.36
N LEU A 36 -6.24 14.19 4.39
CA LEU A 36 -5.07 13.30 4.35
C LEU A 36 -5.38 11.80 4.41
N LYS A 37 -6.58 11.38 3.99
CA LYS A 37 -6.93 9.97 3.85
C LYS A 37 -6.52 9.46 2.48
N VAL A 38 -6.01 8.23 2.41
CA VAL A 38 -5.66 7.59 1.13
C VAL A 38 -6.92 7.34 0.31
N LYS A 39 -6.93 7.82 -0.94
CA LYS A 39 -7.94 7.46 -1.93
C LYS A 39 -7.64 6.07 -2.48
N ARG A 40 -8.15 5.04 -1.79
CA ARG A 40 -7.81 3.62 -2.04
C ARG A 40 -7.92 3.23 -3.51
N ALA A 41 -9.02 3.58 -4.19
CA ALA A 41 -9.22 3.21 -5.59
C ALA A 41 -8.13 3.78 -6.52
N GLU A 42 -7.78 5.05 -6.36
CA GLU A 42 -6.74 5.68 -7.19
C GLU A 42 -5.34 5.15 -6.84
N ALA A 43 -5.06 4.93 -5.55
CA ALA A 43 -3.78 4.34 -5.12
C ALA A 43 -3.61 2.92 -5.67
N THR A 44 -4.62 2.05 -5.51
CA THR A 44 -4.60 0.68 -6.04
C THR A 44 -4.43 0.68 -7.55
N ARG A 45 -5.17 1.53 -8.28
CA ARG A 45 -5.04 1.63 -9.73
C ARG A 45 -3.65 2.08 -10.16
N ARG A 46 -3.11 3.14 -9.53
CA ARG A 46 -1.79 3.70 -9.88
C ARG A 46 -0.64 2.75 -9.59
N PHE A 47 -0.74 1.98 -8.50
CA PHE A 47 0.32 1.08 -8.06
C PHE A 47 0.01 -0.41 -8.32
N ALA A 48 -0.97 -0.71 -9.18
CA ALA A 48 -1.32 -2.09 -9.55
C ALA A 48 -0.09 -2.92 -9.98
N PRO A 49 0.85 -2.42 -10.80
CA PRO A 49 2.04 -3.20 -11.17
C PRO A 49 2.93 -3.57 -9.96
N VAL A 50 3.02 -2.69 -8.97
CA VAL A 50 3.81 -2.93 -7.75
C VAL A 50 3.10 -3.94 -6.84
N ILE A 51 1.78 -3.85 -6.74
CA ILE A 51 0.97 -4.82 -6.00
C ILE A 51 1.11 -6.19 -6.65
N ASP A 52 0.99 -6.28 -7.96
CA ASP A 52 1.12 -7.54 -8.71
C ASP A 52 2.52 -8.14 -8.54
N GLU A 53 3.59 -7.34 -8.50
CA GLU A 53 4.95 -7.81 -8.20
C GLU A 53 5.03 -8.49 -6.82
N ILE A 54 4.38 -7.91 -5.80
CA ILE A 54 4.38 -8.46 -4.44
C ILE A 54 3.70 -9.83 -4.40
N TYR A 55 2.60 -10.00 -5.14
CA TYR A 55 1.79 -11.21 -5.16
C TYR A 55 2.18 -12.22 -6.24
N GLY A 56 3.06 -11.85 -7.18
CA GLY A 56 3.52 -12.74 -8.26
C GLY A 56 2.58 -12.82 -9.46
N GLY A 57 1.75 -11.81 -9.69
CA GLY A 57 0.81 -11.74 -10.80
C GLY A 57 -0.41 -10.86 -10.51
N PRO A 58 -1.30 -10.65 -11.51
CA PRO A 58 -2.49 -9.83 -11.36
C PRO A 58 -3.36 -10.30 -10.20
N VAL A 59 -3.52 -9.45 -9.19
CA VAL A 59 -4.46 -9.72 -8.09
C VAL A 59 -5.84 -9.28 -8.55
N GLN A 60 -6.61 -10.22 -9.12
CA GLN A 60 -7.99 -9.92 -9.49
C GLN A 60 -8.79 -9.54 -8.24
N SER A 61 -9.45 -8.38 -8.29
CA SER A 61 -10.46 -7.97 -7.31
C SER A 61 -11.83 -8.48 -7.70
#